data_AF-A0A8S3B3E5-F1
#
_entry.id   AF-A0A8S3B3E5-F1
#
_cell.length_a   1.000
_cell.length_b   1.000
_cell.length_c   1.000
_cell.angle_alpha   90.00
_cell.angle_beta   90.00
_cell.angle_gamma   90.00
#
_symmetry.space_group_name_H-M   'P 1'
#
loop_
_entity.id
_entity.type
_entity.pdbx_description
1 polymer ?
#
loop_
_entity_poly.entity_id
_entity_poly.type
_entity_poly.pdbx_seq_one_letter_code
_entity_poly.pdbx_strand_id
1 'polypeptide(L)'
;DILETSCHITVREPDYRFTQPLPSNIQFSPQTDRSLTLDAALNRKPAQVQWFKNSIEIFPSRKYELVNEHHVIALIVHDLA
;
A
#
# COMPACT_ATOMS: atom_id res chain seq x y z
N ASP A 1 -6.09 -18.22 54.15
CA ASP A 1 -5.71 -17.11 53.24
C ASP A 1 -5.72 -17.61 51.81
N ILE A 2 -6.64 -17.11 51.00
CA ILE A 2 -6.70 -17.42 49.58
C ILE A 2 -5.95 -16.28 48.89
N LEU A 3 -4.77 -16.57 48.34
CA LEU A 3 -4.05 -15.62 47.49
C LEU A 3 -4.71 -15.67 46.11
N GLU A 4 -5.45 -14.62 45.76
CA GLU A 4 -5.97 -14.43 44.43
C GLU A 4 -5.13 -13.37 43.71
N THR A 5 -4.73 -13.66 42.48
CA THR A 5 -3.97 -12.72 41.65
C THR A 5 -4.69 -12.59 40.32
N SER A 6 -4.95 -11.35 39.91
CA SER A 6 -5.56 -11.04 38.62
C SER A 6 -4.63 -10.17 37.79
N CYS A 7 -4.58 -10.43 36.49
CA CYS A 7 -3.87 -9.63 35.50
C CYS A 7 -4.83 -9.23 34.38
N HIS A 8 -4.67 -8.02 33.86
CA HIS A 8 -5.38 -7.53 32.68
C HIS A 8 -4.39 -7.34 31.53
N ILE A 9 -4.63 -8.00 30.40
CA ILE A 9 -3.85 -7.82 29.18
C ILE A 9 -4.73 -7.28 28.06
N THR A 10 -4.24 -6.28 27.35
CA THR A 10 -4.92 -5.73 26.18
C THR A 10 -4.12 -6.08 24.94
N VAL A 11 -4.70 -6.90 24.06
CA VAL A 11 -4.16 -7.16 22.73
C VAL A 11 -4.61 -6.03 21.80
N ARG A 12 -3.66 -5.36 21.16
CA ARG A 12 -3.94 -4.36 20.12
C ARG A 12 -3.44 -4.89 18.79
N GLU A 13 -4.21 -4.63 17.74
CA GLU A 13 -3.72 -4.89 16.40
C GLU A 13 -2.50 -4.00 16.10
N PRO A 14 -1.48 -4.53 15.42
CA PRO A 14 -0.33 -3.72 15.02
C PRO A 14 -0.75 -2.65 14.00
N ASP A 15 -0.07 -1.51 14.05
CA ASP A 15 -0.26 -0.44 13.06
C ASP A 15 -0.03 -0.94 11.64
N TYR A 16 -0.71 -0.34 10.68
CA TYR A 16 -0.41 -0.58 9.27
C TYR A 16 0.97 -0.01 8.93
N ARG A 17 1.83 -0.84 8.34
CA ARG A 17 3.14 -0.42 7.87
C ARG A 17 3.48 -1.09 6.55
N PHE A 18 4.28 -0.40 5.76
CA PHE A 18 4.92 -0.97 4.58
C PHE A 18 6.03 -1.93 5.02
N THR A 19 5.91 -3.20 4.62
CA THR A 19 6.98 -4.19 4.73
C THR A 19 7.93 -4.10 3.54
N GLN A 20 7.42 -3.65 2.41
CA GLN A 20 8.20 -3.30 1.22
C GLN A 20 7.66 -1.97 0.68
N PRO A 21 8.27 -0.83 1.02
CA PRO A 21 7.85 0.48 0.54
C PRO A 21 8.25 0.68 -0.92
N LEU A 22 7.63 1.68 -1.57
CA LEU A 22 8.05 2.13 -2.89
C LEU A 22 9.50 2.65 -2.86
N PRO A 23 10.30 2.36 -3.89
CA PRO A 23 11.61 2.98 -4.02
C PRO A 23 11.48 4.50 -4.21
N SER A 24 12.47 5.25 -3.73
CA SER A 24 12.52 6.73 -3.84
C SER A 24 12.58 7.22 -5.29
N ASN A 25 13.12 6.39 -6.18
CA ASN A 25 13.31 6.68 -7.58
C ASN A 25 13.00 5.42 -8.38
N ILE A 26 12.37 5.62 -9.54
CA ILE A 26 12.00 4.53 -10.44
C ILE A 26 12.59 4.85 -11.80
N GLN A 27 13.25 3.86 -12.39
CA GLN A 27 13.72 3.96 -13.77
C GLN A 27 12.53 3.74 -14.71
N PHE A 28 12.34 4.67 -15.62
CA PHE A 28 11.29 4.63 -16.64
C PHE A 28 11.85 5.22 -17.93
N SER A 29 11.67 4.51 -19.04
CA SER A 29 12.12 4.89 -20.38
C SER A 29 10.89 5.03 -21.29
N PRO A 30 10.50 6.25 -21.69
CA PRO A 30 9.33 6.48 -22.57
C PRO A 30 9.40 5.75 -23.93
N GLN A 31 10.59 5.33 -24.35
CA GLN A 31 10.78 4.61 -25.62
C GLN A 31 10.40 3.14 -25.54
N THR A 32 10.50 2.54 -24.34
CA THR A 32 10.29 1.10 -24.11
C THR A 32 9.09 0.83 -23.22
N ASP A 33 8.85 1.71 -22.26
CA ASP A 33 7.90 1.52 -21.19
C ASP A 33 6.63 2.30 -21.51
N ARG A 34 5.51 1.60 -21.68
CA ARG A 34 4.19 2.22 -21.96
C ARG A 34 3.36 2.47 -20.71
N SER A 35 3.72 1.79 -19.63
CA SER A 35 3.05 1.91 -18.34
C SER A 35 4.08 1.80 -17.22
N LEU A 36 3.70 2.30 -16.04
CA LEU A 36 4.50 2.23 -14.83
C LEU A 36 3.69 1.60 -13.72
N THR A 37 4.23 0.57 -13.08
CA THR A 37 3.65 -0.06 -11.91
C THR A 37 4.39 0.40 -10.66
N LEU A 38 3.63 0.89 -9.68
CA LEU A 38 4.10 1.26 -8.35
C LEU A 38 3.54 0.25 -7.36
N ASP A 39 4.31 -0.77 -6.98
CA ASP A 39 3.88 -1.81 -6.05
C ASP A 39 4.52 -1.68 -4.66
N ALA A 40 3.73 -1.99 -3.63
CA ALA A 40 4.18 -1.99 -2.24
C ALA A 40 3.53 -3.13 -1.46
N ALA A 41 4.24 -3.64 -0.45
CA ALA A 41 3.73 -4.67 0.45
C ALA A 41 3.46 -4.11 1.85
N LEU A 42 2.37 -4.59 2.46
CA LEU A 42 1.90 -4.22 3.80
C LEU A 42 2.05 -5.39 4.77
N ASN A 43 2.06 -5.09 6.07
CA ASN A 43 2.11 -6.11 7.12
C ASN A 43 0.82 -6.92 7.29
N ARG A 44 -0.30 -6.46 6.72
CA ARG A 44 -1.61 -7.13 6.72
C ARG A 44 -2.48 -6.59 5.59
N LYS A 45 -3.58 -7.27 5.30
CA LYS A 45 -4.54 -6.81 4.28
C LYS A 45 -5.12 -5.45 4.64
N PRO A 46 -5.03 -4.43 3.76
CA PRO A 46 -5.60 -3.12 4.03
C PRO A 46 -7.13 -3.15 3.87
N ALA A 47 -7.83 -2.44 4.75
CA ALA A 47 -9.27 -2.19 4.60
C ALA A 47 -9.54 -1.22 3.44
N GLN A 48 -8.68 -0.21 3.26
CA GLN A 48 -8.73 0.77 2.18
C GLN A 48 -7.32 1.26 1.85
N VAL A 49 -7.09 1.62 0.58
CA VAL A 49 -5.83 2.17 0.07
C VAL A 49 -6.16 3.39 -0.76
N GLN A 50 -5.42 4.48 -0.56
CA GLN A 50 -5.53 5.71 -1.34
C GLN A 50 -4.16 6.04 -1.92
N TRP A 51 -4.16 6.39 -3.20
CA TRP A 51 -2.96 6.81 -3.91
C TRP A 51 -3.01 8.31 -4.16
N PHE A 52 -1.87 8.98 -4.04
CA PHE A 52 -1.78 10.43 -4.21
C PHE A 52 -0.67 10.79 -5.19
N LYS A 53 -0.92 11.81 -6.02
CA LYS A 53 0.10 12.50 -6.81
C LYS A 53 0.03 13.98 -6.46
N ASN A 54 1.13 14.53 -5.95
CA ASN A 54 1.22 15.94 -5.54
C ASN A 54 0.06 16.36 -4.62
N SER A 55 -0.25 15.51 -3.62
CA SER A 55 -1.34 15.70 -2.66
C SER A 55 -2.77 15.61 -3.23
N ILE A 56 -2.92 15.25 -4.50
CA ILE A 56 -4.23 15.01 -5.12
C ILE A 56 -4.49 13.50 -5.14
N GLU A 57 -5.64 13.09 -4.60
CA GLU A 57 -6.06 11.69 -4.61
C GLU A 57 -6.30 11.19 -6.05
N ILE A 58 -5.80 9.99 -6.33
CA ILE A 58 -5.97 9.29 -7.58
C ILE A 58 -7.14 8.33 -7.44
N PHE A 59 -8.11 8.47 -8.33
CA PHE A 59 -9.22 7.54 -8.47
C PHE A 59 -9.04 6.66 -9.73
N PRO A 60 -9.64 5.45 -9.75
CA PRO A 60 -9.62 4.58 -10.92
C PRO A 60 -10.10 5.29 -12.19
N SER A 61 -9.38 5.10 -13.28
CA SER A 61 -9.71 5.67 -14.60
C SER A 61 -8.99 4.89 -15.71
N ARG A 62 -9.14 5.31 -16.97
CA ARG A 62 -8.30 4.76 -18.07
C ARG A 62 -6.80 4.97 -17.84
N LYS A 63 -6.43 6.05 -17.14
CA LYS A 63 -5.03 6.38 -16.84
C LYS A 63 -4.48 5.62 -15.63
N TYR A 64 -5.34 5.23 -14.70
CA TYR A 64 -4.97 4.73 -13.38
C TYR A 64 -5.75 3.47 -13.01
N GLU A 65 -5.02 2.38 -12.79
CA GLU A 65 -5.56 1.13 -12.27
C GLU A 65 -5.01 0.90 -10.86
N LEU A 66 -5.90 0.63 -9.90
CA LEU A 66 -5.56 0.46 -8.49
C LEU A 66 -5.81 -1.00 -8.12
N VAL A 67 -4.75 -1.71 -7.74
CA VAL A 67 -4.78 -3.12 -7.36
C VAL A 67 -4.60 -3.25 -5.85
N ASN A 68 -5.42 -4.09 -5.22
CA ASN A 68 -5.32 -4.44 -3.81
C ASN A 68 -5.54 -5.94 -3.63
N GLU A 69 -4.44 -6.69 -3.63
CA GLU A 69 -4.44 -8.14 -3.55
C GLU A 69 -3.72 -8.61 -2.29
N HIS A 70 -4.46 -9.22 -1.37
CA HIS A 70 -3.93 -9.72 -0.11
C HIS A 70 -3.21 -8.63 0.70
N HIS A 71 -1.88 -8.60 0.67
CA HIS A 71 -1.02 -7.65 1.37
C HIS A 71 -0.20 -6.79 0.39
N VAL A 72 -0.43 -6.95 -0.91
CA VAL A 72 0.24 -6.21 -1.97
C VAL A 72 -0.74 -5.21 -2.56
N ILE A 73 -0.29 -3.98 -2.72
CA ILE A 73 -1.03 -2.91 -3.36
C ILE A 73 -0.24 -2.43 -4.56
N ALA A 74 -0.93 -2.06 -5.65
CA ALA A 74 -0.26 -1.44 -6.78
C ALA A 74 -1.08 -0.31 -7.38
N LEU A 75 -0.38 0.70 -7.89
CA LEU A 75 -0.93 1.69 -8.82
C LEU A 75 -0.25 1.49 -10.17
N ILE A 76 -1.04 1.18 -11.19
CA ILE A 76 -0.58 1.06 -12.56
C ILE A 76 -0.99 2.33 -13.29
N VAL A 77 0.00 3.02 -13.84
CA VAL A 77 -0.17 4.24 -14.65
C VAL A 77 0.00 3.87 -16.12
N HIS A 78 -1.09 3.91 -16.86
CA HIS A 78 -1.12 3.55 -18.29
C HIS A 78 -0.71 4.72 -19.18
N ASP A 79 -0.49 4.48 -20.47
CA ASP A 79 -0.27 5.51 -21.51
C ASP A 79 0.78 6.57 -21.11
N LEU A 80 1.94 6.14 -20.65
CA LEU A 80 3.10 6.99 -20.43
C LEU A 80 3.91 7.07 -21.73
N ALA A 81 3.39 7.82 -22.70
CA ALA A 81 4.10 8.20 -23.92
C ALA A 81 4.67 9.62 -23.80
#